data_AF-Q4TIT3-F1
#
_entry.id   AF-Q4TIT3-F1
#
_cell.length_a   1.000
_cell.length_b   1.000
_cell.length_c   1.000
_cell.angle_alpha   90.00
_cell.angle_beta   90.00
_cell.angle_gamma   90.00
#
_symmetry.space_group_name_H-M   'P 1'
#
loop_
_entity.id
_entity.type
_entity.pdbx_description
1 polymer ?
#
loop_
_entity_poly.entity_id
_entity_poly.type
_entity_poly.pdbx_seq_one_letter_code
_entity_poly.pdbx_strand_id
1 'polypeptide(L)'
;DFLNGAASGRRCDLPENLLARGCEVEVMERWETRVEVNTTVSGTQVSPRDISVTLRPGSEASIVVEVKQLHRYPVDLYYLVDVSASMQENLDHLKTVGVALTLRMTEHTSDLWLGFGSFVDKPVSPYINVHPSKISNPCSDYEIRCRPAHGFHHVLSMTGNMSEFTRVIKRQRISGNMDTPEGGLDAMLQAAVCQV
;
A
#
# COMPACT_ATOMS: atom_id res chain seq x y z
N ASP A 1 25.90 -20.44 55.62
CA ASP A 1 25.41 -19.08 55.88
C ASP A 1 25.83 -18.16 54.73
N PHE A 2 25.04 -18.14 53.65
CA PHE A 2 25.34 -17.41 52.41
C PHE A 2 25.23 -15.87 52.57
N LEU A 3 24.81 -15.43 53.75
CA LEU A 3 24.39 -14.07 54.04
C LEU A 3 25.49 -13.19 54.66
N ASN A 4 26.59 -13.76 55.15
CA ASN A 4 27.64 -13.00 55.82
C ASN A 4 28.83 -12.70 54.90
N GLY A 5 28.86 -11.47 54.34
CA GLY A 5 30.07 -10.85 53.81
C GLY A 5 30.38 -11.05 52.32
N ALA A 6 29.47 -11.61 51.53
CA ALA A 6 29.68 -11.73 50.08
C ALA A 6 29.53 -10.35 49.42
N ALA A 7 30.64 -9.81 48.89
CA ALA A 7 30.64 -8.62 48.03
C ALA A 7 29.51 -8.69 46.99
N SER A 8 28.82 -7.58 46.75
CA SER A 8 27.59 -7.49 45.94
C SER A 8 27.67 -8.18 44.57
N GLY A 9 28.87 -8.36 44.01
CA GLY A 9 29.10 -9.05 42.74
C GLY A 9 29.05 -10.59 42.77
N ARG A 10 28.95 -11.25 43.94
CA ARG A 10 28.92 -12.73 44.04
C ARG A 10 27.52 -13.36 43.92
N ARG A 11 26.46 -12.52 43.91
CA ARG A 11 25.05 -12.94 43.87
C ARG A 11 24.47 -13.02 42.44
N CYS A 12 25.14 -12.42 41.46
CA CYS A 12 24.78 -12.47 40.04
C CYS A 12 25.83 -13.29 39.29
N ASP A 13 25.49 -14.52 38.91
CA ASP A 13 26.39 -15.44 38.21
C ASP A 13 25.55 -16.40 37.35
N LEU A 14 26.19 -17.26 36.56
CA LEU A 14 25.50 -18.32 35.82
C LEU A 14 24.78 -19.28 36.78
N PRO A 15 23.63 -19.85 36.41
CA PRO A 15 22.87 -20.76 37.28
C PRO A 15 23.70 -21.92 37.82
N GLU A 16 24.59 -22.48 36.99
CA GLU A 16 25.51 -23.56 37.35
C GLU A 16 26.46 -23.17 38.49
N ASN A 17 26.99 -21.94 38.45
CA ASN A 17 27.88 -21.39 39.47
C ASN A 17 27.15 -21.09 40.79
N LEU A 18 25.90 -20.63 40.72
CA LEU A 18 25.08 -20.36 41.91
C LEU A 18 24.71 -21.66 42.64
N LEU A 19 24.36 -22.70 41.90
CA LEU A 19 24.07 -24.04 42.45
C LEU A 19 25.30 -24.63 43.15
N ALA A 20 26.47 -24.58 42.51
CA ALA A 20 27.72 -25.10 43.08
C ALA A 20 28.12 -24.41 44.40
N ARG A 21 27.67 -23.16 44.61
CA ARG A 21 27.92 -22.40 45.85
C ARG A 21 26.86 -22.67 46.94
N GLY A 22 25.83 -23.46 46.67
CA GLY A 22 24.77 -23.79 47.62
C GLY A 22 23.58 -22.83 47.62
N CYS A 23 23.37 -22.10 46.53
CA CYS A 23 22.13 -21.33 46.32
C CYS A 23 20.98 -22.30 45.98
N GLU A 24 19.86 -22.21 46.69
CA GLU A 24 18.68 -23.03 46.43
C GLU A 24 17.95 -22.59 45.15
N VAL A 25 17.34 -23.54 44.44
CA VAL A 25 16.66 -23.27 43.16
C VAL A 25 15.47 -22.33 43.31
N GLU A 26 14.73 -22.47 44.42
CA GLU A 26 13.48 -21.75 44.69
C GLU A 26 13.69 -20.24 44.89
N VAL A 27 14.89 -19.83 45.31
CA VAL A 27 15.27 -18.43 45.51
C VAL A 27 16.07 -17.83 44.33
N MET A 28 16.36 -18.62 43.29
CA MET A 28 17.02 -18.12 42.09
C MET A 28 16.01 -17.48 41.13
N GLU A 29 15.97 -16.16 41.10
CA GLU A 29 15.18 -15.41 40.12
C GLU A 29 15.76 -15.54 38.71
N ARG A 30 14.95 -16.02 37.77
CA ARG A 30 15.29 -16.07 36.34
C ARG A 30 14.19 -15.39 35.54
N TRP A 31 14.58 -14.43 34.72
CA TRP A 31 13.68 -13.90 33.71
C TRP A 31 13.71 -14.81 32.49
N GLU A 32 12.57 -15.39 32.14
CA GLU A 32 12.44 -16.26 30.99
C GLU A 32 11.87 -15.51 29.80
N THR A 33 12.31 -15.90 28.61
CA THR A 33 11.66 -15.51 27.37
C THR A 33 10.48 -16.46 27.15
N ARG A 34 9.28 -15.91 26.95
CA ARG A 34 8.03 -16.68 26.78
C ARG A 34 7.31 -16.26 25.52
N VAL A 35 6.79 -17.23 24.78
CA VAL A 35 5.95 -17.04 23.60
C VAL A 35 4.64 -17.75 23.86
N GLU A 36 3.55 -16.99 23.88
CA GLU A 36 2.19 -17.49 24.08
C GLU A 36 1.39 -17.23 22.82
N VAL A 37 0.82 -18.30 22.24
CA VAL A 37 0.03 -18.22 21.02
C VAL A 37 -1.43 -18.44 21.38
N ASN A 38 -2.28 -17.48 21.03
CA ASN A 38 -3.71 -17.61 21.22
C ASN A 38 -4.32 -18.40 20.05
N THR A 39 -4.57 -19.70 20.27
CA THR A 39 -5.11 -20.61 19.25
C THR A 39 -6.61 -20.44 19.00
N THR A 40 -7.31 -19.64 19.81
CA THR A 40 -8.75 -19.37 19.61
C THR A 40 -9.00 -18.45 18.42
N VAL A 41 -8.03 -17.62 18.04
CA VAL A 41 -8.12 -16.70 16.91
C VAL A 41 -7.53 -17.36 15.66
N SER A 42 -8.37 -18.13 14.96
CA SER A 42 -8.02 -18.76 13.69
C SER A 42 -8.06 -17.75 12.54
N GLY A 43 -6.97 -17.68 11.76
CA GLY A 43 -6.90 -16.92 10.52
C GLY A 43 -6.89 -17.85 9.30
N THR A 44 -7.69 -17.54 8.28
CA THR A 44 -7.80 -18.35 7.05
C THR A 44 -6.57 -18.29 6.14
N GLN A 45 -5.86 -17.16 6.14
CA GLN A 45 -4.72 -16.89 5.26
C GLN A 45 -3.39 -16.79 6.01
N VAL A 46 -3.40 -16.27 7.24
CA VAL A 46 -2.20 -16.08 8.08
C VAL A 46 -2.54 -16.55 9.48
N SER A 47 -1.71 -17.42 10.03
CA SER A 47 -1.85 -18.03 11.36
C SER A 47 -0.48 -18.16 12.05
N PRO A 48 -0.37 -17.96 13.38
CA PRO A 48 -1.40 -17.47 14.28
C PRO A 48 -1.64 -15.94 14.13
N ARG A 49 -2.80 -15.46 14.56
CA ARG A 49 -3.20 -14.04 14.46
C ARG A 49 -2.84 -13.21 15.69
N ASP A 50 -2.63 -13.86 16.82
CA ASP A 50 -2.43 -13.23 18.11
C ASP A 50 -1.34 -13.99 18.88
N ILE A 51 -0.25 -13.28 19.15
CA ILE A 51 0.96 -13.81 19.78
C ILE A 51 1.40 -12.81 20.85
N SER A 52 1.52 -13.28 22.09
CA SER A 52 2.11 -12.53 23.19
C SER A 52 3.54 -13.00 23.41
N VAL A 53 4.49 -12.07 23.39
CA VAL A 53 5.92 -12.36 23.54
C VAL A 53 6.47 -11.58 24.72
N THR A 54 6.94 -12.29 25.74
CA THR A 54 7.70 -11.71 26.84
C THR A 54 9.18 -11.97 26.58
N LEU A 55 9.95 -10.92 26.29
CA LEU A 55 11.38 -11.01 25.96
C LEU A 55 12.25 -10.49 27.10
N ARG A 56 13.33 -11.22 27.41
CA ARG A 56 14.42 -10.72 28.24
C ARG A 56 15.42 -9.93 27.37
N PRO A 57 16.00 -8.81 27.86
CA PRO A 57 17.07 -8.12 27.14
C PRO A 57 18.22 -9.06 26.75
N GLY A 58 18.61 -9.04 25.47
CA GLY A 58 19.66 -9.89 24.92
C GLY A 58 19.26 -11.34 24.66
N SER A 59 17.98 -11.70 24.82
CA SER A 59 17.45 -13.02 24.45
C SER A 59 16.70 -12.98 23.13
N GLU A 60 16.56 -14.15 22.50
CA GLU A 60 15.86 -14.32 21.22
C GLU A 60 14.62 -15.20 21.42
N ALA A 61 13.58 -14.94 20.63
CA ALA A 61 12.36 -15.75 20.55
C ALA A 61 12.06 -16.06 19.08
N SER A 62 11.69 -17.30 18.80
CA SER A 62 11.32 -17.75 17.46
C SER A 62 9.82 -18.02 17.38
N ILE A 63 9.18 -17.52 16.33
CA ILE A 63 7.75 -17.68 16.09
C ILE A 63 7.57 -18.21 14.68
N VAL A 64 6.72 -19.23 14.52
CA VAL A 64 6.39 -19.80 13.21
C VAL A 64 5.09 -19.17 12.73
N VAL A 65 5.14 -18.53 11.56
CA VAL A 65 3.96 -17.93 10.90
C VAL A 65 3.68 -18.73 9.63
N GLU A 66 2.47 -19.25 9.52
CA GLU A 66 1.98 -19.96 8.36
C GLU A 66 1.17 -19.02 7.47
N VAL A 67 1.48 -19.02 6.17
CA VAL A 67 0.79 -18.21 5.16
C VAL A 67 0.22 -19.12 4.07
N LYS A 68 -1.09 -19.12 3.91
CA LYS A 68 -1.83 -19.88 2.90
C LYS A 68 -2.41 -18.95 1.86
N GLN A 69 -2.07 -19.13 0.59
CA GLN A 69 -2.65 -18.32 -0.48
C GLN A 69 -4.11 -18.69 -0.75
N LEU A 70 -4.97 -17.69 -0.94
CA LEU A 70 -6.34 -17.88 -1.41
C LEU A 70 -6.37 -18.10 -2.92
N HIS A 71 -7.36 -18.88 -3.39
CA HIS A 71 -7.55 -19.13 -4.82
C HIS A 71 -8.11 -17.91 -5.56
N ARG A 72 -8.94 -17.11 -4.89
CA ARG A 72 -9.53 -15.87 -5.42
C ARG A 72 -9.46 -14.78 -4.36
N TYR A 73 -8.68 -13.75 -4.61
CA TYR A 73 -8.59 -12.58 -3.74
C TYR A 73 -9.57 -11.50 -4.20
N PRO A 74 -10.20 -10.74 -3.28
CA PRO A 74 -10.84 -9.50 -3.64
C PRO A 74 -9.79 -8.53 -4.22
N VAL A 75 -10.16 -7.78 -5.26
CA VAL A 75 -9.26 -6.88 -5.97
C VAL A 75 -9.91 -5.52 -6.14
N ASP A 76 -9.22 -4.50 -5.63
CA ASP A 76 -9.51 -3.11 -5.90
C ASP A 76 -8.51 -2.60 -6.94
N LEU A 77 -8.99 -2.24 -8.12
CA LEU A 77 -8.16 -1.75 -9.22
C LEU A 77 -8.48 -0.29 -9.52
N TYR A 78 -7.56 0.60 -9.14
CA TYR A 78 -7.67 2.03 -9.43
C TYR A 78 -6.81 2.39 -10.66
N TYR A 79 -7.46 2.74 -11.77
CA TYR A 79 -6.78 3.19 -12.96
C TYR A 79 -6.33 4.65 -12.79
N LEU A 80 -5.03 4.85 -12.60
CA LEU A 80 -4.41 6.17 -12.58
C LEU A 80 -3.73 6.42 -13.93
N VAL A 81 -4.32 7.30 -14.74
CA VAL A 81 -3.98 7.40 -16.17
C VAL A 81 -3.46 8.79 -16.50
N ASP A 82 -2.30 8.84 -17.17
CA ASP A 82 -1.81 10.04 -17.83
C ASP A 82 -2.73 10.37 -19.01
N VAL A 83 -3.28 11.59 -19.01
CA VAL A 83 -4.12 12.11 -20.09
C VAL A 83 -3.45 13.26 -20.86
N SER A 84 -2.12 13.38 -20.79
CA SER A 84 -1.30 14.27 -21.61
C SER A 84 -1.55 14.06 -23.11
N ALA A 85 -1.12 15.03 -23.92
CA ALA A 85 -1.35 14.99 -25.37
C ALA A 85 -0.66 13.78 -26.04
N SER A 86 0.47 13.33 -25.45
CA SER A 86 1.21 12.15 -25.91
C SER A 86 0.41 10.85 -25.77
N MET A 87 -0.58 10.82 -24.88
CA MET A 87 -1.38 9.64 -24.55
C MET A 87 -2.62 9.45 -25.43
N GLN A 88 -2.79 10.24 -26.51
CA GLN A 88 -3.99 10.17 -27.37
C GLN A 88 -4.29 8.76 -27.88
N GLU A 89 -3.31 8.08 -28.50
CA GLU A 89 -3.49 6.72 -29.03
C GLU A 89 -3.73 5.71 -27.89
N ASN A 90 -2.95 5.79 -26.82
CA ASN A 90 -3.07 4.93 -25.65
C ASN A 90 -4.44 5.06 -24.97
N LEU A 91 -5.01 6.27 -24.91
CA LEU A 91 -6.36 6.50 -24.40
C LEU A 91 -7.42 5.85 -25.29
N ASP A 92 -7.26 5.87 -26.60
CA ASP A 92 -8.19 5.20 -27.51
C ASP A 92 -8.12 3.66 -27.38
N HIS A 93 -6.92 3.11 -27.16
CA HIS A 93 -6.76 1.70 -26.78
C HIS A 93 -7.34 1.38 -25.39
N LEU A 94 -7.19 2.27 -24.41
CA LEU A 94 -7.74 2.08 -23.07
C LEU A 94 -9.29 1.99 -23.10
N LYS A 95 -9.94 2.79 -23.97
CA LYS A 95 -11.39 2.76 -24.17
C LYS A 95 -11.93 1.44 -24.74
N THR A 96 -11.05 0.58 -25.26
CA THR A 96 -11.39 -0.70 -25.88
C THR A 96 -10.77 -1.86 -25.10
N VAL A 97 -9.46 -2.05 -25.24
CA VAL A 97 -8.68 -3.16 -24.63
C VAL A 97 -8.71 -3.08 -23.11
N GLY A 98 -8.64 -1.89 -22.52
CA GLY A 98 -8.71 -1.70 -21.07
C GLY A 98 -9.99 -2.27 -20.49
N VAL A 99 -11.14 -1.91 -21.06
CA VAL A 99 -12.46 -2.41 -20.64
C VAL A 99 -12.57 -3.93 -20.84
N ALA A 100 -12.07 -4.46 -21.96
CA ALA A 100 -12.09 -5.89 -22.23
C ALA A 100 -11.26 -6.69 -21.22
N LEU A 101 -10.09 -6.17 -20.83
CA LEU A 101 -9.23 -6.80 -19.82
C LEU A 101 -9.92 -6.81 -18.45
N THR A 102 -10.54 -5.71 -18.04
CA THR A 102 -11.25 -5.64 -16.76
C THR A 102 -12.43 -6.60 -16.69
N LEU A 103 -13.14 -6.81 -17.81
CA LEU A 103 -14.17 -7.84 -17.92
C LEU A 103 -13.59 -9.25 -17.72
N ARG A 104 -12.40 -9.53 -18.25
CA ARG A 104 -11.72 -10.84 -18.05
C ARG A 104 -11.30 -11.06 -16.60
N MET A 105 -10.96 -10.01 -15.87
CA MET A 105 -10.63 -10.13 -14.44
C MET A 105 -11.78 -10.67 -13.59
N THR A 106 -13.04 -10.44 -13.99
CA THR A 106 -14.21 -11.01 -13.29
C THR A 106 -14.30 -12.55 -13.39
N GLU A 107 -13.54 -13.17 -14.30
CA GLU A 107 -13.42 -14.64 -14.38
C GLU A 107 -12.47 -15.19 -13.30
N HIS A 108 -11.58 -14.35 -12.76
CA HIS A 108 -10.55 -14.73 -11.79
C HIS A 108 -10.85 -14.27 -10.35
N THR A 109 -11.60 -13.20 -10.18
CA THR A 109 -12.07 -12.73 -8.87
C THR A 109 -13.57 -12.48 -8.89
N SER A 110 -14.24 -12.86 -7.79
CA SER A 110 -15.66 -12.60 -7.57
C SER A 110 -15.94 -11.25 -6.91
N ASP A 111 -14.91 -10.54 -6.49
CA ASP A 111 -15.02 -9.25 -5.80
C ASP A 111 -14.02 -8.28 -6.43
N LEU A 112 -14.48 -7.57 -7.46
CA LEU A 112 -13.70 -6.63 -8.26
C LEU A 112 -14.31 -5.25 -8.16
N TRP A 113 -13.55 -4.30 -7.62
CA TRP A 113 -13.92 -2.90 -7.58
C TRP A 113 -13.00 -2.08 -8.47
N LEU A 114 -13.58 -1.11 -9.16
CA LEU A 114 -12.89 -0.31 -10.16
C LEU A 114 -13.01 1.16 -9.85
N GLY A 115 -11.88 1.85 -9.90
CA GLY A 115 -11.81 3.32 -9.79
C GLY A 115 -11.05 3.91 -10.98
N PHE A 116 -11.22 5.22 -11.19
CA PHE A 116 -10.51 5.94 -12.24
C PHE A 116 -10.09 7.34 -11.79
N GLY A 117 -8.83 7.68 -12.02
CA GLY A 117 -8.27 9.01 -11.88
C GLY A 117 -7.42 9.37 -13.10
N SER A 118 -7.40 10.66 -13.43
CA SER A 118 -6.54 11.20 -14.47
C SER A 118 -5.53 12.19 -13.90
N PHE A 119 -4.39 12.31 -14.57
CA PHE A 119 -3.39 13.32 -14.25
C PHE A 119 -2.71 13.85 -15.52
N VAL A 120 -2.11 15.02 -15.39
CA VAL A 120 -1.21 15.62 -16.39
C VAL A 120 -0.02 16.17 -15.62
N ASP A 121 -0.02 17.46 -15.30
CA ASP A 121 0.97 18.10 -14.45
C ASP A 121 0.37 19.32 -13.73
N LYS A 122 1.15 19.93 -12.85
CA LYS A 122 0.76 21.08 -12.04
C LYS A 122 0.35 22.23 -12.96
N PRO A 123 -0.84 22.84 -12.75
CA PRO A 123 -1.37 23.88 -13.63
C PRO A 123 -0.72 25.25 -13.36
N VAL A 124 0.61 25.28 -13.30
CA VAL A 124 1.44 26.47 -13.09
C VAL A 124 2.66 26.43 -14.01
N SER A 125 3.27 27.59 -14.26
CA SER A 125 4.56 27.66 -14.98
C SER A 125 5.68 27.04 -14.14
N PRO A 126 6.68 26.35 -14.73
CA PRO A 126 6.93 26.16 -16.16
C PRO A 126 6.24 24.94 -16.80
N TYR A 127 5.52 24.13 -16.01
CA TYR A 127 4.91 22.88 -16.48
C TYR A 127 3.84 23.10 -17.54
N ILE A 128 3.11 24.23 -17.49
CA ILE A 128 2.12 24.60 -18.50
C ILE A 128 2.39 25.98 -19.09
N ASN A 129 1.81 26.23 -20.27
CA ASN A 129 1.74 27.58 -20.83
C ASN A 129 0.58 28.36 -20.20
N VAL A 130 0.92 29.39 -19.43
CA VAL A 130 -0.06 30.25 -18.73
C VAL A 130 -0.66 31.35 -19.61
N HIS A 131 -0.41 31.34 -20.92
CA HIS A 131 -1.10 32.24 -21.85
C HIS A 131 -2.62 31.94 -21.83
N PRO A 132 -3.51 32.95 -21.78
CA PRO A 132 -4.95 32.73 -21.59
C PRO A 132 -5.60 31.76 -22.59
N SER A 133 -5.18 31.77 -23.86
CA SER A 133 -5.67 30.81 -24.86
C SER A 133 -5.26 29.36 -24.57
N LYS A 134 -4.08 29.16 -23.97
CA LYS A 134 -3.50 27.85 -23.65
C LYS A 134 -4.05 27.27 -22.35
N ILE A 135 -4.38 28.13 -21.38
CA ILE A 135 -5.10 27.71 -20.17
C ILE A 135 -6.45 27.09 -20.56
N SER A 136 -7.18 27.71 -21.49
CA SER A 136 -8.48 27.17 -21.93
C SER A 136 -8.35 25.94 -22.83
N ASN A 137 -7.32 25.87 -23.68
CA ASN A 137 -7.09 24.75 -24.58
C ASN A 137 -5.58 24.56 -24.83
N PRO A 138 -4.88 23.72 -24.05
CA PRO A 138 -3.42 23.57 -24.18
C PRO A 138 -3.02 23.02 -25.56
N CYS A 139 -3.90 22.26 -26.22
CA CYS A 139 -3.66 21.63 -27.51
C CYS A 139 -4.01 22.53 -28.71
N SER A 140 -4.19 23.83 -28.49
CA SER A 140 -4.65 24.75 -29.54
C SER A 140 -3.70 24.88 -30.73
N ASP A 141 -2.40 24.58 -30.58
CA ASP A 141 -1.43 24.63 -31.70
C ASP A 141 -1.68 23.53 -32.73
N TYR A 142 -2.32 22.45 -32.32
CA TYR A 142 -2.66 21.31 -33.17
C TYR A 142 -4.10 21.39 -33.68
N GLU A 143 -4.79 22.52 -33.48
CA GLU A 143 -6.22 22.71 -33.80
C GLU A 143 -7.16 21.67 -33.14
N ILE A 144 -6.68 20.99 -32.09
CA ILE A 144 -7.44 19.99 -31.33
C ILE A 144 -8.05 20.66 -30.10
N ARG A 145 -9.31 20.34 -29.81
CA ARG A 145 -9.96 20.74 -28.56
C ARG A 145 -9.69 19.69 -27.48
N CYS A 146 -8.96 20.07 -26.44
CA CYS A 146 -8.64 19.20 -25.31
C CYS A 146 -9.09 19.83 -23.98
N ARG A 147 -8.89 19.10 -22.87
CA ARG A 147 -9.20 19.60 -21.51
C ARG A 147 -8.12 20.58 -21.05
N PRO A 148 -8.44 21.53 -20.16
CA PRO A 148 -7.43 22.29 -19.44
C PRO A 148 -6.49 21.38 -18.64
N ALA A 149 -5.24 21.82 -18.51
CA ALA A 149 -4.24 21.15 -17.68
C ALA A 149 -4.69 21.06 -16.22
N HIS A 150 -4.40 19.93 -15.58
CA HIS A 150 -4.73 19.66 -14.18
C HIS A 150 -3.68 18.72 -13.60
N GLY A 151 -3.43 18.84 -12.29
CA GLY A 151 -2.51 17.95 -11.58
C GLY A 151 -3.10 16.54 -11.46
N PHE A 152 -4.07 16.37 -10.57
CA PHE A 152 -4.79 15.11 -10.38
C PHE A 152 -6.29 15.35 -10.30
N HIS A 153 -7.07 14.53 -10.99
CA HIS A 153 -8.52 14.47 -10.87
C HIS A 153 -8.98 13.05 -10.54
N HIS A 154 -9.65 12.91 -9.39
CA HIS A 154 -10.45 11.73 -9.11
C HIS A 154 -11.75 11.80 -9.91
N VAL A 155 -11.98 10.84 -10.82
CA VAL A 155 -13.11 10.88 -11.77
C VAL A 155 -14.21 9.90 -11.38
N LEU A 156 -13.83 8.71 -10.92
CA LEU A 156 -14.75 7.65 -10.53
C LEU A 156 -14.29 6.98 -9.24
N SER A 157 -15.14 7.05 -8.23
CA SER A 157 -15.00 6.33 -6.97
C SER A 157 -15.09 4.82 -7.18
N MET A 158 -14.51 4.05 -6.26
CA MET A 158 -14.50 2.59 -6.35
C MET A 158 -15.92 2.06 -6.49
N THR A 159 -16.16 1.29 -7.56
CA THR A 159 -17.49 0.76 -7.87
C THR A 159 -17.39 -0.62 -8.52
N GLY A 160 -18.35 -1.49 -8.23
CA GLY A 160 -18.56 -2.74 -8.97
C GLY A 160 -19.35 -2.53 -10.28
N ASN A 161 -19.83 -1.31 -10.57
CA ASN A 161 -20.62 -1.04 -11.77
C ASN A 161 -19.74 -0.88 -13.02
N MET A 162 -19.53 -2.00 -13.72
CA MET A 162 -18.75 -2.05 -14.96
C MET A 162 -19.27 -1.12 -16.07
N SER A 163 -20.59 -0.92 -16.15
CA SER A 163 -21.19 -0.05 -17.16
C SER A 163 -20.85 1.41 -16.90
N GLU A 164 -20.83 1.82 -15.64
CA GLU A 164 -20.41 3.15 -15.23
C GLU A 164 -18.91 3.39 -15.49
N PHE A 165 -18.07 2.44 -15.10
CA PHE A 165 -16.63 2.47 -15.39
C PHE A 165 -16.36 2.64 -16.89
N THR A 166 -16.99 1.81 -17.71
CA THR A 166 -16.88 1.86 -19.18
C THR A 166 -17.33 3.22 -19.73
N ARG A 167 -18.43 3.78 -19.20
CA ARG A 167 -18.94 5.10 -19.59
C ARG A 167 -17.95 6.21 -19.24
N VAL A 168 -17.31 6.15 -18.07
CA VAL A 168 -16.32 7.14 -17.63
C VAL A 168 -15.07 7.09 -18.50
N ILE A 169 -14.51 5.91 -18.75
CA ILE A 169 -13.32 5.75 -19.61
C ILE A 169 -13.59 6.28 -21.02
N LYS A 170 -14.72 5.92 -21.63
CA LYS A 170 -15.09 6.38 -22.98
C LYS A 170 -15.24 7.90 -23.11
N ARG A 171 -15.49 8.61 -22.01
CA ARG A 171 -15.63 10.07 -21.98
C ARG A 171 -14.32 10.81 -21.71
N GLN A 172 -13.22 10.11 -21.45
CA GLN A 172 -11.93 10.73 -21.25
C GLN A 172 -11.42 11.37 -22.53
N ARG A 173 -10.80 12.54 -22.36
CA ARG A 173 -10.23 13.36 -23.42
C ARG A 173 -8.83 13.74 -22.97
N ILE A 174 -7.92 13.85 -23.93
CA ILE A 174 -6.59 14.38 -23.67
C ILE A 174 -6.66 15.80 -23.09
N SER A 175 -5.54 16.18 -22.51
CA SER A 175 -5.13 17.49 -22.06
C SER A 175 -3.71 17.73 -22.61
N GLY A 176 -3.02 18.77 -22.17
CA GLY A 176 -1.61 18.97 -22.48
C GLY A 176 -0.91 19.90 -21.50
N ASN A 177 0.40 19.81 -21.50
CA ASN A 177 1.38 20.56 -20.73
C ASN A 177 2.54 20.98 -21.68
N MET A 178 3.59 21.60 -21.14
CA MET A 178 4.72 22.15 -21.90
C MET A 178 5.96 21.26 -21.86
N ASP A 179 6.29 20.72 -20.70
CA ASP A 179 7.41 19.82 -20.52
C ASP A 179 7.03 18.36 -20.78
N THR A 180 8.02 17.48 -20.77
CA THR A 180 7.85 16.04 -21.05
C THR A 180 7.62 15.21 -19.79
N PRO A 181 8.28 15.49 -18.64
CA PRO A 181 7.92 14.85 -17.38
C PRO A 181 6.52 15.27 -16.93
N GLU A 182 5.78 14.33 -16.36
CA GLU A 182 4.40 14.56 -15.88
C GLU A 182 4.31 14.51 -14.36
N GLY A 183 3.23 15.06 -13.80
CA GLY A 183 2.93 15.13 -12.37
C GLY A 183 2.47 13.82 -11.73
N GLY A 184 2.84 12.66 -12.29
CA GLY A 184 2.30 11.35 -11.90
C GLY A 184 2.54 10.97 -10.44
N LEU A 185 3.66 11.39 -9.84
CA LEU A 185 3.94 11.11 -8.42
C LEU A 185 3.00 11.86 -7.47
N ASP A 186 2.57 13.06 -7.84
CA ASP A 186 1.57 13.82 -7.07
C ASP A 186 0.23 13.09 -7.12
N ALA A 187 -0.15 12.63 -8.32
CA ALA A 187 -1.38 11.87 -8.52
C ALA A 187 -1.36 10.52 -7.76
N MET A 188 -0.23 9.81 -7.74
CA MET A 188 -0.05 8.59 -6.94
C MET A 188 -0.21 8.86 -5.44
N LEU A 189 0.40 9.94 -4.93
CA LEU A 189 0.28 10.32 -3.53
C LEU A 189 -1.19 10.61 -3.17
N GLN A 190 -1.88 11.40 -3.99
CA GLN A 190 -3.29 11.72 -3.76
C GLN A 190 -4.18 10.47 -3.81
N ALA A 191 -3.95 9.57 -4.76
CA ALA A 191 -4.71 8.32 -4.87
C ALA A 191 -4.45 7.35 -3.70
N ALA A 192 -3.25 7.36 -3.12
CA ALA A 192 -2.90 6.49 -2.00
C ALA A 192 -3.37 7.02 -0.63
N VAL A 193 -3.38 8.34 -0.44
CA VAL A 193 -3.71 8.96 0.86
C VAL A 193 -5.21 9.22 1.00
N CYS A 194 -5.89 9.59 -0.08
CA CYS A 194 -7.33 9.83 -0.06
C CYS A 194 -8.07 8.50 -0.15
N GLN A 195 -8.37 7.91 1.01
CA GLN A 195 -9.21 6.71 1.10
C GLN A 195 -10.58 7.00 0.49
N VAL A 196 -10.95 6.19 -0.51
CA VAL A 196 -12.18 6.29 -1.31
C VAL A 196 -13.30 5.52 -0.64
#